data_AF-A0A7V8AUX0-F1
#
_entry.id   AF-A0A7V8AUX0-F1
#
_cell.length_a   1.000
_cell.length_b   1.000
_cell.length_c   1.000
_cell.angle_alpha   90.00
_cell.angle_beta   90.00
_cell.angle_gamma   90.00
#
_symmetry.space_group_name_H-M   'P 1'
#
loop_
_entity.id
_entity.type
_entity.pdbx_description
1 polymer ?
#
loop_
_entity_poly.entity_id
_entity_poly.type
_entity_poly.pdbx_seq_one_letter_code
_entity_poly.pdbx_strand_id
1 'polypeptide(L)'
;MKKEYPSGLPALNKKLSQKQRLCLECRKCCQELGVFTLKAFYEDQPEDVIHFYKTRGCTITPHESGLIYMSIKVPCPHLTESGCAIYEQRPQICRKYSGIEEFGKGCLWASLAGQTARRMSEPEK
;
A
#
# COMPACT_ATOMS: atom_id res chain seq x y z
N MET A 1 14.77 15.13 -14.04
CA MET A 1 13.94 16.27 -13.59
C MET A 1 13.29 15.92 -12.26
N LYS A 2 13.64 16.61 -11.16
CA LYS A 2 12.89 16.51 -9.90
C LYS A 2 11.63 17.37 -10.08
N LYS A 3 10.44 16.77 -10.02
CA LYS A 3 9.20 17.56 -9.93
C LYS A 3 9.17 18.16 -8.53
N GLU A 4 9.31 19.47 -8.45
CA GLU A 4 9.09 20.20 -7.21
C GLU A 4 7.60 20.17 -6.89
N TYR A 5 7.25 19.57 -5.75
CA TYR A 5 5.88 19.58 -5.26
C TYR A 5 5.78 20.72 -4.24
N PRO A 6 4.77 21.60 -4.34
CA PRO A 6 4.65 22.74 -3.46
C PRO A 6 4.60 22.29 -2.01
N SER A 7 5.49 22.86 -1.19
CA SER A 7 5.55 22.65 0.25
C SER A 7 4.38 23.39 0.91
N GLY A 8 3.29 22.68 1.17
CA GLY A 8 2.16 23.21 1.92
C GLY A 8 1.02 22.22 1.95
N LEU A 9 0.51 21.91 3.14
CA LEU A 9 -0.77 21.22 3.31
C LEU A 9 -1.86 22.06 2.62
N PRO A 10 -2.54 21.57 1.57
CA PRO A 10 -3.69 22.27 1.04
C PRO A 10 -4.75 22.37 2.13
N ALA A 11 -5.30 23.57 2.33
CA ALA A 11 -6.36 23.81 3.29
C ALA A 11 -7.46 22.75 3.14
N LEU A 12 -7.71 21.99 4.21
CA LEU A 12 -8.73 20.94 4.33
C LEU A 12 -10.15 21.57 4.31
N ASN A 13 -10.54 22.22 3.21
CA ASN A 13 -11.87 22.80 3.03
C ASN A 13 -12.85 21.84 2.35
N LYS A 14 -12.46 20.58 2.11
CA LYS A 14 -13.34 19.53 1.56
C LYS A 14 -13.47 18.39 2.56
N LYS A 15 -14.71 18.02 2.88
CA LYS A 15 -15.02 16.90 3.77
C LYS A 15 -14.42 15.61 3.17
N LEU A 16 -13.42 15.05 3.85
CA LEU A 16 -12.77 13.81 3.43
C LEU A 16 -13.76 12.65 3.46
N SER A 17 -13.76 11.84 2.40
CA SER A 17 -14.46 10.54 2.40
C SER A 17 -13.88 9.61 3.47
N GLN A 18 -14.64 8.59 3.86
CA GLN A 18 -14.17 7.56 4.80
C GLN A 18 -12.89 6.86 4.29
N LYS A 19 -12.86 6.49 3.00
CA LYS A 19 -11.67 5.91 2.36
C LYS A 19 -10.44 6.81 2.45
N GLN A 20 -10.64 8.12 2.29
CA GLN A 20 -9.54 9.08 2.40
C GLN A 20 -9.00 9.19 3.84
N ARG A 21 -9.90 9.29 4.83
CA ARG A 21 -9.54 9.32 6.26
C ARG A 21 -8.71 8.09 6.66
N LEU A 22 -9.20 6.89 6.32
CA LEU A 22 -8.51 5.63 6.63
C LEU A 22 -7.12 5.54 5.99
N CYS A 23 -6.93 6.12 4.80
CA CYS A 23 -5.63 6.17 4.13
C CYS A 23 -4.65 7.12 4.85
N LEU A 24 -5.10 8.31 5.24
CA LEU A 24 -4.30 9.28 6.01
C LEU A 24 -3.94 8.77 7.41
N GLU A 25 -4.80 7.94 7.99
CA GLU A 25 -4.59 7.31 9.29
C GLU A 25 -3.55 6.17 9.19
N CYS A 26 -3.75 5.21 8.28
CA CYS A 26 -2.92 4.01 8.24
C CYS A 26 -1.52 4.24 7.67
N ARG A 27 -1.43 5.04 6.59
CA ARG A 27 -0.20 5.41 5.87
C ARG A 27 0.69 4.24 5.41
N LYS A 28 0.23 2.99 5.47
CA LYS A 28 1.05 1.79 5.23
C LYS A 28 1.74 1.78 3.87
N CYS A 29 0.99 2.02 2.79
CA CYS A 29 1.56 2.07 1.43
C CYS A 29 2.49 3.27 1.19
N CYS A 30 2.51 4.27 2.09
CA CYS A 30 3.48 5.35 2.06
C CYS A 30 4.72 5.04 2.90
N GLN A 31 4.69 4.02 3.76
CA GLN A 31 5.80 3.59 4.62
C GLN A 31 6.57 2.42 4.03
N GLU A 32 5.88 1.55 3.31
CA GLU A 32 6.40 0.27 2.83
C GLU A 32 5.85 -0.03 1.44
N LEU A 33 6.72 -0.55 0.58
CA LEU A 33 6.38 -0.99 -0.76
C LEU A 33 6.28 -2.51 -0.79
N GLY A 34 5.11 -3.01 -1.18
CA GLY A 34 4.91 -4.41 -1.55
C GLY A 34 5.15 -4.64 -3.03
N VAL A 35 5.94 -5.65 -3.38
CA VAL A 35 6.15 -6.08 -4.76
C VAL A 35 6.01 -7.59 -4.86
N PHE A 36 5.35 -8.03 -5.93
CA PHE A 36 5.31 -9.44 -6.28
C PHE A 36 6.39 -9.74 -7.29
N THR A 37 7.06 -10.87 -7.13
CA THR A 37 7.91 -11.43 -8.16
C THR A 37 7.48 -12.83 -8.53
N LEU A 38 7.63 -13.16 -9.81
CA LEU A 38 7.29 -14.43 -10.42
C LEU A 38 8.56 -15.24 -10.62
N LYS A 39 8.48 -16.56 -10.42
CA LYS A 39 9.56 -17.50 -10.76
C LYS A 39 10.04 -17.32 -12.21
N ALA A 40 9.13 -16.98 -13.14
CA ALA A 40 9.45 -16.79 -14.56
C ALA A 40 10.48 -15.67 -14.85
N PHE A 41 10.79 -14.80 -13.88
CA PHE A 41 11.80 -13.75 -14.05
C PHE A 41 13.22 -14.18 -13.70
N TYR A 42 13.41 -15.39 -13.18
CA TYR A 42 14.72 -15.86 -12.71
C TYR A 42 15.07 -17.20 -13.35
N GLU A 43 16.32 -17.31 -13.80
CA GLU A 43 16.90 -18.58 -14.26
C GLU A 43 17.39 -19.43 -13.08
N ASP A 44 17.63 -18.79 -11.93
CA ASP A 44 18.12 -19.41 -10.69
C ASP A 44 17.02 -20.12 -9.87
N GLN A 45 17.43 -20.89 -8.86
CA GLN A 45 16.51 -21.53 -7.93
C GLN A 45 15.80 -20.48 -7.05
N PRO A 46 14.52 -20.69 -6.70
CA PRO A 46 13.76 -19.75 -5.86
C PRO A 46 14.47 -19.39 -4.54
N GLU A 47 15.19 -20.34 -3.95
CA GLU A 47 15.92 -20.16 -2.70
C GLU A 47 17.03 -19.12 -2.83
N ASP A 48 17.77 -19.12 -3.95
CA ASP A 48 18.85 -18.17 -4.23
C ASP A 48 18.30 -16.76 -4.43
N VAL A 49 17.18 -16.66 -5.16
CA VAL A 49 16.45 -15.40 -5.36
C VAL A 49 15.97 -14.84 -4.02
N ILE A 50 15.35 -15.67 -3.18
CA ILE A 50 14.89 -15.28 -1.84
C ILE A 50 16.08 -14.83 -0.98
N HIS A 51 17.19 -15.58 -1.01
CA HIS A 51 18.40 -15.27 -0.25
C HIS A 51 19.00 -13.92 -0.66
N PHE A 52 19.08 -13.64 -1.97
CA PHE A 52 19.51 -12.36 -2.49
C PHE A 52 18.67 -11.20 -1.94
N TYR A 53 17.34 -11.27 -2.03
CA TYR A 53 16.49 -10.18 -1.57
C TYR A 53 16.50 -10.00 -0.04
N LYS A 54 16.56 -11.10 0.73
CA LYS A 54 16.73 -11.04 2.19
C LYS A 54 18.04 -10.35 2.57
N THR A 55 19.13 -10.67 1.89
CA THR A 55 20.45 -10.03 2.12
C THR A 55 20.40 -8.52 1.84
N ARG A 56 19.51 -8.07 0.95
CA ARG A 56 19.28 -6.64 0.65
C ARG A 56 18.26 -5.98 1.58
N GLY A 57 17.82 -6.67 2.64
CA GLY A 57 16.92 -6.14 3.66
C GLY A 57 15.43 -6.22 3.31
N CYS A 58 15.05 -7.00 2.29
CA CYS A 58 13.64 -7.23 1.98
C CYS A 58 13.04 -8.26 2.93
N THR A 59 11.82 -8.00 3.41
CA THR A 59 11.00 -9.01 4.07
C THR A 59 10.35 -9.87 2.98
N ILE A 60 10.51 -11.18 3.05
CA ILE A 60 9.95 -12.10 2.06
C ILE A 60 8.83 -12.92 2.70
N THR A 61 7.65 -12.87 2.09
CA THR A 61 6.51 -13.73 2.45
C THR A 61 6.23 -14.65 1.26
N PRO A 62 6.34 -15.98 1.41
CA PRO A 62 5.87 -16.91 0.39
C PRO A 62 4.37 -16.67 0.16
N HIS A 63 3.96 -16.57 -1.10
CA HIS A 63 2.56 -16.46 -1.48
C HIS A 63 2.14 -17.73 -2.24
N GLU A 64 0.85 -18.03 -2.23
CA GLU A 64 0.28 -19.14 -2.99
C GLU A 64 0.65 -19.03 -4.48
N SER A 65 0.69 -20.17 -5.17
CA SER A 65 0.99 -20.29 -6.61
C SER A 65 2.44 -20.00 -7.05
N GLY A 66 3.41 -20.10 -6.13
CA GLY A 66 4.83 -19.89 -6.46
C GLY A 66 5.22 -18.43 -6.65
N LEU A 67 4.35 -17.52 -6.19
CA LEU A 67 4.63 -16.09 -6.10
C LEU A 67 5.46 -15.80 -4.85
N ILE A 68 6.43 -14.91 -4.98
CA ILE A 68 7.19 -14.39 -3.86
C ILE A 68 6.73 -12.97 -3.64
N TYR A 69 6.16 -12.70 -2.46
CA TYR A 69 5.85 -11.35 -2.02
C TYR A 69 7.05 -10.78 -1.27
N MET A 70 7.47 -9.58 -1.67
CA MET A 70 8.57 -8.86 -1.04
C MET A 70 8.07 -7.54 -0.49
N SER A 71 8.41 -7.25 0.75
CA SER A 71 8.15 -5.98 1.39
C SER A 71 9.45 -5.24 1.64
N ILE A 72 9.47 -3.97 1.20
CA ILE A 72 10.65 -3.12 1.24
C ILE A 72 10.29 -1.86 2.02
N LYS A 73 10.98 -1.62 3.14
CA LYS A 73 10.81 -0.44 3.98
C LYS A 73 11.48 0.77 3.34
N VAL A 74 10.84 1.30 2.30
CA VAL A 74 11.23 2.53 1.62
C VAL A 74 10.10 3.53 1.77
N PRO A 75 10.15 4.43 2.77
CA PRO A 75 9.14 5.46 2.93
C PRO A 75 9.07 6.37 1.71
N CYS A 76 7.85 6.72 1.32
CA CYS A 76 7.58 7.70 0.27
C CYS A 76 8.23 9.04 0.64
N PRO A 77 8.93 9.71 -0.29
CA PRO A 77 9.58 10.99 -0.01
C PRO A 77 8.60 12.12 0.33
N HIS A 78 7.30 11.94 0.06
CA HIS A 78 6.24 12.88 0.43
C HIS A 78 5.54 12.52 1.74
N LEU A 79 5.97 11.48 2.45
CA LEU A 79 5.43 11.14 3.76
C LEU A 79 5.99 12.09 4.83
N THR A 80 5.09 12.71 5.58
CA THR A 80 5.38 13.56 6.74
C THR A 80 4.71 13.00 7.99
N GLU A 81 4.98 13.60 9.15
CA GLU A 81 4.29 13.25 10.41
C GLU A 81 2.76 13.36 10.30
N SER A 82 2.27 14.32 9.49
CA SER A 82 0.86 14.56 9.24
C SER A 82 0.25 13.70 8.12
N GLY A 83 1.05 12.87 7.45
CA GLY A 83 0.64 12.07 6.30
C GLY A 83 1.27 12.53 4.99
N CYS A 84 0.61 12.24 3.86
CA CYS A 84 1.16 12.53 2.54
C CYS A 84 1.03 14.02 2.18
N ALA A 85 2.16 14.71 2.00
CA ALA A 85 2.19 16.14 1.68
C ALA A 85 1.49 16.50 0.35
N ILE A 86 1.41 15.55 -0.58
CA ILE A 86 0.81 15.74 -1.90
C ILE A 86 -0.56 15.07 -2.01
N TYR A 87 -1.28 14.87 -0.90
CA TYR A 87 -2.45 13.98 -0.82
C TYR A 87 -3.47 14.19 -1.95
N GLU A 88 -3.80 15.45 -2.23
CA GLU A 88 -4.76 15.86 -3.27
C GLU A 88 -4.21 15.71 -4.70
N GLN A 89 -2.89 15.84 -4.86
CA GLN A 89 -2.16 15.71 -6.13
C GLN A 89 -1.53 14.32 -6.31
N ARG A 90 -1.84 13.36 -5.43
CA ARG A 90 -1.26 12.01 -5.48
C ARG A 90 -1.42 11.39 -6.86
N PRO A 91 -0.39 10.68 -7.37
CA PRO A 91 -0.49 9.89 -8.59
C PRO A 91 -1.70 8.95 -8.55
N GLN A 92 -2.26 8.64 -9.72
CA GLN A 92 -3.45 7.79 -9.83
C GLN A 92 -3.24 6.42 -9.17
N ILE A 93 -2.04 5.84 -9.27
CA ILE A 93 -1.72 4.57 -8.61
C ILE A 93 -1.87 4.66 -7.09
N CYS A 94 -1.40 5.73 -6.44
CA CYS A 94 -1.56 5.92 -4.99
C CYS A 94 -3.02 6.10 -4.55
N ARG A 95 -3.92 6.50 -5.46
CA ARG A 95 -5.36 6.63 -5.17
C ARG A 95 -6.09 5.29 -5.26
N LYS A 96 -5.59 4.39 -6.11
CA LYS A 96 -6.21 3.09 -6.43
C LYS A 96 -5.62 1.94 -5.61
N TYR A 97 -4.31 1.96 -5.39
CA TYR A 97 -3.56 0.90 -4.74
C TYR A 97 -4.11 0.59 -3.35
N SER A 98 -4.41 -0.68 -3.12
CA SER A 98 -5.00 -1.20 -1.89
C SER A 98 -4.04 -2.21 -1.28
N GLY A 99 -3.43 -1.86 -0.15
CA GLY A 99 -2.49 -2.73 0.55
C GLY A 99 -3.15 -3.87 1.35
N ILE A 100 -4.37 -4.30 0.99
CA ILE A 100 -5.14 -5.29 1.77
C ILE A 100 -4.51 -6.67 1.64
N GLU A 101 -4.09 -7.07 0.44
CA GLU A 101 -3.41 -8.35 0.23
C GLU A 101 -2.06 -8.38 0.94
N GLU A 102 -1.37 -7.23 0.93
CA GLU A 102 -0.02 -7.07 1.45
C GLU A 102 0.05 -6.94 2.97
N PHE A 103 -0.87 -6.16 3.55
CA PHE A 103 -0.82 -5.78 4.96
C PHE A 103 -2.02 -6.30 5.77
N GLY A 104 -2.99 -6.96 5.14
CA GLY A 104 -4.21 -7.43 5.78
C GLY A 104 -4.90 -6.31 6.56
N LYS A 105 -5.10 -6.54 7.87
CA LYS A 105 -5.67 -5.56 8.80
C LYS A 105 -4.82 -4.30 8.99
N GLY A 106 -3.54 -4.34 8.61
CA GLY A 106 -2.67 -3.16 8.58
C GLY A 106 -3.12 -2.12 7.55
N CYS A 107 -3.76 -2.54 6.46
CA CYS A 107 -4.45 -1.62 5.56
C CYS A 107 -5.86 -1.33 6.10
N LEU A 108 -6.08 -0.13 6.61
CA LEU A 108 -7.39 0.23 7.17
C LEU A 108 -8.53 0.24 6.15
N TRP A 109 -8.25 0.17 4.84
CA TRP A 109 -9.29 -0.09 3.83
C TRP A 109 -9.95 -1.46 3.98
N ALA A 110 -9.30 -2.44 4.64
CA ALA A 110 -9.92 -3.73 4.96
C ALA A 110 -11.22 -3.56 5.79
N SER A 111 -11.32 -2.50 6.58
CA SER A 111 -12.54 -2.17 7.33
C SER A 111 -13.72 -1.78 6.44
N LEU A 112 -13.45 -1.26 5.22
CA LEU A 112 -14.47 -0.93 4.23
C LEU A 112 -14.97 -2.19 3.51
N ALA A 113 -14.06 -3.12 3.20
CA ALA A 113 -14.42 -4.38 2.56
C ALA A 113 -15.38 -5.20 3.43
N GLY A 114 -15.13 -5.26 4.75
CA GLY A 114 -16.02 -5.91 5.72
C GLY A 114 -17.40 -5.24 5.88
N GLN A 115 -17.51 -3.93 5.63
CA GLN A 115 -18.79 -3.21 5.66
C GLN A 115 -19.63 -3.42 4.39
N THR A 116 -18.97 -3.61 3.25
CA THR A 116 -19.64 -3.86 1.97
C THR A 116 -20.28 -5.25 1.94
N ALA A 117 -19.60 -6.26 2.50
CA ALA A 117 -20.17 -7.60 2.66
C ALA A 117 -21.38 -7.64 3.61
N ARG A 118 -21.38 -6.83 4.68
CA ARG A 118 -22.50 -6.76 5.64
C ARG A 118 -23.75 -6.08 5.08
N ARG A 119 -23.59 -5.04 4.24
CA ARG A 119 -24.73 -4.38 3.57
C ARG A 119 -25.46 -5.26 2.56
N MET A 120 -24.80 -6.28 2.01
CA MET A 120 -25.42 -7.25 1.10
C MET A 120 -26.08 -8.43 1.83
N SER A 121 -25.92 -8.52 3.15
CA SER A 121 -26.47 -9.62 3.97
C SER A 121 -27.66 -9.20 4.85
N GLU A 122 -28.05 -7.92 4.85
CA GLU A 122 -29.26 -7.46 5.54
C GLU A 122 -30.42 -7.44 4.53
N PRO A 123 -31.50 -8.22 4.75
CA PRO A 123 -32.69 -8.07 3.92
C PRO A 123 -33.31 -6.70 4.17
N GLU A 124 -33.62 -5.98 3.10
CA GLU A 124 -34.43 -4.76 3.16
C GLU A 124 -35.74 -5.09 3.89
N LYS A 125 -35.95 -4.42 5.03
CA LYS A 125 -37.23 -4.45 5.76
C LYS A 125 -38.20 -3.44 5.16
#